data_AF-A0AAN8XFP9-F1
#
_entry.id   AF-A0AAN8XFP9-F1
#
_cell.length_a   1.000
_cell.length_b   1.000
_cell.length_c   1.000
_cell.angle_alpha   90.00
_cell.angle_beta   90.00
_cell.angle_gamma   90.00
#
_symmetry.space_group_name_H-M   'P 1'
#
loop_
_entity.id
_entity.type
_entity.pdbx_description
1 polymer ?
#
loop_
_entity_poly.entity_id
_entity_poly.type
_entity_poly.pdbx_seq_one_letter_code
_entity_poly.pdbx_strand_id
1 'polypeptide(L)'
;MLSLNAEVGKEVIFLEDLRSRGFRMTEAGLSGLDFSHAMLLLKEVARLYASSWVLQQIRHDRDLGEEFEFLKEGFTQPSDAESQYFIKKTMRGNNVAIAMLEHIGDYKKVVDWIKMHKTSSMEIMITMIKSSPPFDVTFQGDLHFNNTLF
;
A
#
# COMPACT_ATOMS: atom_id res chain seq x y z
N MET A 1 24.99 -21.62 10.55
CA MET A 1 23.86 -22.52 10.87
C MET A 1 22.79 -21.63 11.52
N LEU A 2 21.75 -21.25 10.77
CA LEU A 2 20.66 -20.42 11.32
C LEU A 2 19.85 -21.31 12.26
N SER A 3 19.78 -20.97 13.55
CA SER A 3 18.88 -21.67 14.47
C SER A 3 17.44 -21.21 14.17
N LEU A 4 16.68 -22.05 13.48
CA LEU A 4 15.25 -21.83 13.29
C LEU A 4 14.53 -22.14 14.59
N ASN A 5 14.29 -21.11 15.40
CA ASN A 5 13.22 -21.12 16.39
C ASN A 5 11.91 -20.78 15.68
N ALA A 6 11.49 -21.62 14.72
CA ALA A 6 10.16 -21.50 14.14
C ALA A 6 9.17 -22.03 15.19
N GLU A 7 8.28 -21.15 15.67
CA GLU A 7 7.23 -21.56 16.60
C GLU A 7 6.33 -22.61 15.94
N VAL A 8 5.92 -23.63 16.71
CA VAL A 8 5.04 -24.69 16.23
C VAL A 8 3.73 -24.07 15.73
N GLY A 9 3.37 -24.35 14.48
CA GLY A 9 2.17 -23.82 13.83
C GLY A 9 2.35 -22.47 13.12
N LYS A 10 3.58 -21.95 12.99
CA LYS A 10 3.87 -20.77 12.17
C LYS A 10 4.43 -21.16 10.80
N GLU A 11 4.03 -20.41 9.78
CA GLU A 11 4.57 -20.51 8.43
C GLU A 11 5.88 -19.72 8.33
N VAL A 12 6.85 -20.26 7.59
CA VAL A 12 8.17 -19.63 7.39
C VAL A 12 8.47 -19.60 5.90
N ILE A 13 8.85 -18.42 5.40
CA ILE A 13 9.32 -18.23 4.02
C ILE A 13 10.84 -18.05 4.04
N PHE A 14 11.55 -18.83 3.24
CA PHE A 14 12.98 -18.68 3.01
C PHE A 14 13.21 -17.95 1.69
N LEU A 15 13.93 -16.84 1.74
CA LEU A 15 14.27 -16.02 0.57
C LEU A 15 15.80 -15.90 0.44
N GLU A 16 16.27 -15.60 -0.78
CA GLU A 16 17.68 -15.34 -1.07
C GLU A 16 18.19 -14.10 -0.30
N ASP A 17 19.39 -14.18 0.27
CA ASP A 17 20.08 -13.00 0.81
C ASP A 17 20.76 -12.20 -0.30
N LEU A 18 20.04 -11.19 -0.78
CA LEU A 18 20.49 -10.31 -1.85
C LEU A 18 21.63 -9.35 -1.45
N ARG A 19 21.95 -9.20 -0.15
CA ARG A 19 23.05 -8.30 0.29
C ARG A 19 24.40 -8.77 -0.24
N SER A 20 24.59 -10.08 -0.37
CA SER A 20 25.78 -10.69 -0.95
C SER A 20 26.02 -10.27 -2.41
N ARG A 21 24.95 -9.86 -3.11
CA ARG A 21 24.96 -9.38 -4.50
C ARG A 21 25.00 -7.85 -4.60
N GLY A 22 25.15 -7.16 -3.47
CA GLY A 22 25.28 -5.71 -3.42
C GLY A 22 23.97 -4.95 -3.30
N PHE A 23 22.82 -5.64 -3.29
CA PHE A 23 21.52 -4.99 -3.13
C PHE A 23 21.39 -4.33 -1.76
N ARG A 24 20.89 -3.09 -1.76
CA ARG A 24 20.69 -2.30 -0.54
C ARG A 24 19.33 -1.65 -0.55
N MET A 25 18.81 -1.44 0.66
CA MET A 25 17.67 -0.55 0.84
C MET A 25 18.11 0.85 0.42
N THR A 26 17.32 1.50 -0.42
CA THR A 26 17.54 2.91 -0.74
C THR A 26 17.45 3.72 0.55
N GLU A 27 18.37 4.66 0.76
CA GLU A 27 18.33 5.53 1.94
C GLU A 27 17.07 6.41 1.89
N ALA A 28 16.00 5.88 2.46
CA ALA A 28 14.66 6.42 2.39
C ALA A 28 14.58 7.74 3.16
N GLY A 29 14.47 8.85 2.42
CA GLY A 29 14.13 10.16 2.97
C GLY A 29 14.88 11.35 2.41
N LEU A 30 16.05 11.16 1.77
CA LEU A 30 16.91 12.29 1.36
C LEU A 30 17.20 12.38 -0.15
N SER A 31 17.34 11.26 -0.86
CA SER A 31 17.79 11.25 -2.27
C SER A 31 16.72 10.87 -3.30
N GLY A 32 15.60 10.28 -2.88
CA GLY A 32 14.56 9.79 -3.79
C GLY A 32 15.03 8.66 -4.72
N LEU A 33 14.15 8.18 -5.59
CA LEU A 33 14.53 7.29 -6.69
C LEU A 33 14.87 8.12 -7.92
N ASP A 34 15.94 7.78 -8.62
CA ASP A 34 16.13 8.28 -9.98
C ASP A 34 15.09 7.68 -10.93
N PHE A 35 14.96 8.29 -12.11
CA PHE A 35 13.97 7.89 -13.11
C PHE A 35 14.09 6.42 -13.51
N SER A 36 15.31 5.89 -13.62
CA SER A 36 15.55 4.52 -14.05
C SER A 36 15.06 3.51 -13.02
N HIS A 37 15.39 3.75 -11.74
CA HIS A 37 14.94 2.93 -10.63
C HIS A 37 13.42 3.02 -10.43
N ALA A 38 12.84 4.23 -10.53
CA ALA A 38 11.39 4.41 -10.48
C ALA A 38 10.68 3.67 -11.62
N MET A 39 11.21 3.75 -12.85
CA MET A 39 10.64 3.06 -14.00
C MET A 39 10.72 1.54 -13.86
N LEU A 40 11.83 1.01 -13.36
CA LEU A 40 11.97 -0.42 -13.08
C LEU A 40 10.93 -0.87 -12.05
N LEU A 41 10.81 -0.14 -10.94
CA LEU A 41 9.89 -0.44 -9.86
C LEU A 41 8.42 -0.44 -10.34
N LEU A 42 8.03 0.58 -11.10
CA LEU A 42 6.68 0.67 -11.67
C LEU A 42 6.38 -0.48 -12.63
N LYS A 43 7.34 -0.91 -13.45
CA LYS A 43 7.18 -2.06 -14.34
C LYS A 43 6.97 -3.35 -13.55
N GLU A 44 7.76 -3.59 -12.51
CA GLU A 44 7.64 -4.81 -11.71
C GLU A 44 6.32 -4.85 -10.93
N VAL A 45 5.87 -3.71 -10.38
CA VAL A 45 4.53 -3.63 -9.77
C VAL A 45 3.42 -3.86 -10.78
N ALA A 46 3.51 -3.29 -11.98
CA ALA A 46 2.54 -3.55 -13.04
C ALA A 46 2.48 -5.04 -13.41
N ARG A 47 3.64 -5.73 -13.45
CA ARG A 47 3.70 -7.17 -13.67
C ARG A 47 3.04 -7.95 -12.54
N LEU A 48 3.25 -7.56 -11.29
CA LEU A 48 2.60 -8.19 -10.13
C LEU A 48 1.08 -8.00 -10.16
N TYR A 49 0.59 -6.80 -10.45
CA TYR A 49 -0.85 -6.56 -10.62
C TYR A 49 -1.44 -7.40 -11.75
N ALA A 50 -0.80 -7.43 -12.92
CA ALA A 50 -1.27 -8.25 -14.05
C ALA A 50 -1.27 -9.75 -13.71
N SER A 51 -0.24 -10.23 -13.01
CA SER A 51 -0.14 -11.63 -12.60
C SER A 51 -1.21 -11.99 -11.57
N SER A 52 -1.48 -11.09 -10.62
CA SER A 52 -2.54 -11.24 -9.62
C SER A 52 -3.91 -11.32 -10.28
N TRP A 53 -4.19 -10.45 -11.25
CA TRP A 53 -5.43 -10.48 -12.00
C TRP A 53 -5.57 -11.79 -12.80
N VAL A 54 -4.52 -12.22 -13.51
CA VAL A 54 -4.52 -13.50 -14.24
C VAL A 54 -4.73 -14.69 -13.30
N LEU A 55 -4.12 -14.67 -12.11
CA LEU A 55 -4.31 -15.71 -11.09
C LEU A 55 -5.78 -15.84 -10.69
N GLN A 56 -6.48 -14.71 -10.47
CA GLN A 56 -7.92 -14.72 -10.20
C GLN A 56 -8.73 -15.28 -11.37
N GLN A 57 -8.39 -14.92 -12.62
CA GLN A 57 -9.09 -15.46 -13.80
C GLN A 57 -8.90 -16.99 -13.94
N ILE A 58 -7.69 -17.49 -13.68
CA ILE A 58 -7.40 -18.93 -13.71
C ILE A 58 -8.15 -19.66 -12.59
N ARG A 59 -8.26 -19.02 -11.41
CA ARG A 59 -8.91 -19.56 -10.20
C ARG A 59 -10.35 -19.09 -10.05
N HIS A 60 -11.07 -18.88 -11.16
CA HIS A 60 -12.48 -18.45 -11.16
C HIS A 60 -13.44 -19.45 -10.49
N ASP A 61 -12.98 -20.66 -10.16
CA ASP A 61 -13.72 -21.67 -9.40
C ASP A 61 -13.94 -21.28 -7.93
N ARG A 62 -13.18 -20.29 -7.43
CA ARG A 62 -13.19 -19.88 -6.03
C ARG A 62 -12.85 -18.39 -5.89
N ASP A 63 -13.35 -17.77 -4.84
CA ASP A 63 -12.90 -16.44 -4.44
C ASP A 63 -11.67 -16.59 -3.53
N LEU A 64 -10.51 -16.09 -3.96
CA LEU A 64 -9.28 -16.17 -3.18
C LEU A 64 -9.36 -15.39 -1.87
N GLY A 65 -10.15 -14.32 -1.80
CA GLY A 65 -10.40 -13.59 -0.56
C GLY A 65 -11.27 -14.39 0.42
N GLU A 66 -12.16 -15.25 -0.08
CA GLU A 66 -12.92 -16.19 0.76
C GLU A 66 -12.06 -17.38 1.20
N GLU A 67 -11.20 -17.90 0.32
CA GLU A 67 -10.28 -19.01 0.65
C GLU A 67 -9.19 -18.58 1.65
N PHE A 68 -8.68 -17.35 1.50
CA PHE A 68 -7.60 -16.80 2.31
C PHE A 68 -8.06 -15.53 3.01
N GLU A 69 -8.60 -15.68 4.23
CA GLU A 69 -9.17 -14.57 5.01
C GLU A 69 -8.19 -13.40 5.22
N PHE A 70 -6.89 -13.68 5.32
CA PHE A 70 -5.86 -12.63 5.45
C PHE A 70 -5.80 -11.68 4.23
N LEU A 71 -6.30 -12.08 3.05
CA LEU A 71 -6.40 -11.18 1.89
C LEU A 71 -7.50 -10.12 2.06
N LYS A 72 -8.42 -10.32 3.01
CA LYS A 72 -9.44 -9.34 3.40
C LYS A 72 -8.98 -8.45 4.56
N GLU A 73 -7.87 -8.78 5.20
CA GLU A 73 -7.26 -7.94 6.23
C GLU A 73 -6.65 -6.69 5.57
N GLY A 74 -6.94 -5.53 6.14
CA GLY A 74 -6.46 -4.25 5.61
C GLY A 74 -6.76 -3.11 6.55
N PHE A 75 -6.05 -1.99 6.36
CA PHE A 75 -6.10 -0.78 7.22
C PHE A 75 -7.43 0.00 7.19
N THR A 76 -8.49 -0.62 6.68
CA THR A 76 -9.80 -0.01 6.44
C THR A 76 -10.92 -0.65 7.24
N GLN A 77 -10.62 -1.59 8.14
CA GLN A 77 -11.60 -2.20 9.02
C GLN A 77 -11.88 -1.26 10.21
N PRO A 78 -13.02 -0.54 10.25
CA PRO A 78 -13.19 0.63 11.12
C PRO A 78 -13.09 0.36 12.63
N SER A 79 -13.21 -0.90 13.05
CA SER A 79 -13.27 -1.33 14.44
C SER A 79 -11.92 -1.70 15.06
N ASP A 80 -10.83 -1.79 14.30
CA ASP A 80 -9.51 -2.09 14.86
C ASP A 80 -8.72 -0.83 15.28
N ALA A 81 -7.80 -1.00 16.23
CA ALA A 81 -7.00 0.10 16.78
C ALA A 81 -6.10 0.76 15.72
N GLU A 82 -5.69 0.01 14.71
CA GLU A 82 -4.83 0.45 13.63
C GLU A 82 -5.56 1.38 12.65
N SER A 83 -6.80 1.04 12.29
CA SER A 83 -7.70 1.86 11.48
C SER A 83 -8.06 3.14 12.21
N GLN A 84 -8.29 3.10 13.53
CA GLN A 84 -8.49 4.31 14.34
C GLN A 84 -7.24 5.22 14.36
N TYR A 85 -6.05 4.62 14.45
CA TYR A 85 -4.79 5.35 14.34
C TYR A 85 -4.63 5.98 12.95
N PHE A 86 -4.94 5.23 11.90
CA PHE A 86 -4.88 5.69 10.51
C PHE A 86 -5.85 6.85 10.26
N ILE A 87 -7.12 6.75 10.71
CA ILE A 87 -8.11 7.83 10.65
C ILE A 87 -7.56 9.12 11.29
N LYS A 88 -6.98 9.03 12.49
CA LYS A 88 -6.39 10.19 13.19
C LYS A 88 -5.22 10.78 12.40
N LYS A 89 -4.37 9.94 11.82
CA LYS A 89 -3.23 10.37 11.01
C LYS A 89 -3.69 11.08 9.73
N THR A 90 -4.70 10.54 9.04
CA THR A 90 -5.33 11.15 7.86
C THR A 90 -5.93 12.52 8.20
N MET A 91 -6.66 12.62 9.31
CA MET A 91 -7.24 13.89 9.77
C MET A 91 -6.18 14.95 10.06
N ARG A 92 -5.05 14.55 10.68
CA ARG A 92 -3.90 15.43 10.88
C ARG A 92 -3.27 15.84 9.55
N GLY A 93 -3.10 14.90 8.63
CA GLY A 93 -2.58 15.15 7.28
C GLY A 93 -3.42 16.18 6.51
N ASN A 94 -4.75 16.06 6.57
CA ASN A 94 -5.67 17.02 5.96
C ASN A 94 -5.47 18.44 6.50
N ASN A 95 -5.27 18.60 7.82
CA ASN A 95 -5.00 19.93 8.41
C ASN A 95 -3.68 20.53 7.92
N VAL A 96 -2.63 19.71 7.84
CA VAL A 96 -1.32 20.15 7.35
C VAL A 96 -1.41 20.54 5.88
N ALA A 97 -2.07 19.72 5.06
CA ALA A 97 -2.29 20.00 3.64
C ALA A 97 -3.07 21.31 3.42
N ILE A 98 -4.15 21.54 4.18
CA ILE A 98 -4.90 22.80 4.14
C ILE A 98 -3.97 23.99 4.44
N ALA A 99 -3.22 23.94 5.54
CA ALA A 99 -2.34 25.05 5.93
C ALA A 99 -1.25 25.33 4.87
N MET A 100 -0.67 24.28 4.29
CA MET A 100 0.32 24.42 3.21
C MET A 100 -0.28 25.02 1.94
N LEU A 101 -1.44 24.52 1.50
CA LEU A 101 -2.10 24.99 0.27
C LEU A 101 -2.63 26.42 0.41
N GLU A 102 -3.12 26.80 1.59
CA GLU A 102 -3.49 28.19 1.91
C GLU A 102 -2.28 29.13 1.89
N HIS A 103 -1.12 28.66 2.35
CA HIS A 103 0.12 29.44 2.31
C HIS A 103 0.67 29.61 0.89
N ILE A 104 0.62 28.57 0.06
CA ILE A 104 1.13 28.62 -1.33
C ILE A 104 0.23 29.50 -2.22
N GLY A 105 -1.08 29.54 -1.98
CA GLY A 105 -2.04 30.27 -2.81
C GLY A 105 -2.53 29.48 -4.03
N ASP A 106 -3.51 30.01 -4.77
CA ASP A 106 -4.11 29.43 -6.00
C ASP A 106 -4.81 28.06 -5.90
N TYR A 107 -4.80 27.41 -4.73
CA TYR A 107 -5.43 26.10 -4.51
C TYR A 107 -6.80 26.18 -3.81
N LYS A 108 -7.51 27.33 -3.88
CA LYS A 108 -8.78 27.54 -3.13
C LYS A 108 -9.79 26.41 -3.32
N LYS A 109 -9.99 25.95 -4.56
CA LYS A 109 -10.92 24.85 -4.87
C LYS A 109 -10.55 23.55 -4.15
N VAL A 110 -9.25 23.23 -4.08
CA VAL A 110 -8.74 22.04 -3.40
C VAL A 110 -8.91 22.18 -1.88
N VAL A 111 -8.56 23.34 -1.32
CA VAL A 111 -8.73 23.63 0.11
C VAL A 111 -10.19 23.52 0.53
N ASP A 112 -11.11 24.13 -0.22
CA ASP A 112 -12.56 24.06 0.05
C ASP A 112 -13.05 22.60 0.01
N TRP A 113 -12.57 21.81 -0.96
CA TRP A 113 -12.92 20.40 -1.07
C TRP A 113 -12.43 19.59 0.12
N ILE A 114 -11.18 19.75 0.55
CA ILE A 114 -10.63 19.02 1.71
C ILE A 114 -11.38 19.42 2.98
N LYS A 115 -11.71 20.71 3.17
CA LYS A 115 -12.51 21.18 4.31
C LYS A 115 -13.90 20.57 4.33
N MET A 116 -14.57 20.54 3.17
CA MET A 116 -15.92 19.99 3.02
C MET A 116 -15.98 18.49 3.34
N HIS A 117 -14.97 17.72 2.94
CA HIS A 117 -14.94 16.27 3.09
C HIS A 117 -14.07 15.80 4.27
N LYS A 118 -13.66 16.69 5.16
CA LYS A 118 -12.69 16.37 6.21
C LYS A 118 -13.15 15.18 7.06
N THR A 119 -14.41 15.18 7.50
CA THR A 119 -15.00 14.12 8.32
C THR A 119 -15.34 12.84 7.55
N SER A 120 -15.60 12.93 6.25
CA SER A 120 -15.91 11.79 5.37
C SER A 120 -14.70 11.27 4.58
N SER A 121 -13.53 11.90 4.72
CA SER A 121 -12.33 11.59 3.92
C SER A 121 -11.93 10.12 3.98
N MET A 122 -12.10 9.48 5.13
CA MET A 122 -11.85 8.05 5.32
C MET A 122 -12.89 7.17 4.64
N GLU A 123 -14.17 7.54 4.69
CA GLU A 123 -15.23 6.82 3.97
C GLU A 123 -15.05 6.93 2.45
N ILE A 124 -14.65 8.12 1.97
CA ILE A 124 -14.29 8.34 0.57
C ILE A 124 -13.11 7.44 0.19
N MET A 125 -12.06 7.40 1.00
CA MET A 125 -10.91 6.51 0.77
C MET A 125 -11.33 5.04 0.72
N ILE A 126 -12.09 4.55 1.70
CA ILE A 126 -12.60 3.17 1.74
C ILE A 126 -13.40 2.85 0.49
N THR A 127 -14.23 3.79 0.03
CA THR A 127 -15.02 3.61 -1.20
C THR A 127 -14.13 3.55 -2.43
N MET A 128 -13.09 4.39 -2.52
CA MET A 128 -12.18 4.44 -3.67
C MET A 128 -11.28 3.21 -3.79
N ILE A 129 -10.96 2.53 -2.70
CA ILE A 129 -10.11 1.33 -2.73
C ILE A 129 -10.89 0.03 -2.93
N LYS A 130 -12.23 0.06 -2.87
CA LYS A 130 -13.04 -1.11 -3.19
C LYS A 130 -12.83 -1.48 -4.65
N SER A 131 -12.55 -2.75 -4.90
CA SER A 131 -12.39 -3.25 -6.25
C SER A 131 -13.70 -3.13 -7.03
N SER A 132 -13.56 -2.92 -8.34
CA SER A 132 -14.71 -2.81 -9.24
C SER A 132 -14.43 -3.60 -10.52
N PRO A 133 -15.43 -4.30 -11.09
CA PRO A 133 -15.22 -5.07 -12.31
C PRO A 133 -14.66 -4.22 -13.46
N PRO A 134 -13.80 -4.78 -14.33
CA PRO A 134 -13.36 -6.18 -14.37
C PRO A 134 -12.06 -6.47 -13.59
N PHE A 135 -11.51 -5.48 -12.89
CA PHE A 135 -10.19 -5.59 -12.27
C PHE A 135 -10.31 -5.73 -10.76
N ASP A 136 -9.99 -6.91 -10.28
CA ASP A 136 -9.77 -7.20 -8.87
C ASP A 136 -8.39 -7.85 -8.72
N VAL A 137 -7.63 -7.41 -7.72
CA VAL A 137 -6.24 -7.82 -7.51
C VAL A 137 -6.01 -8.14 -6.04
N THR A 138 -5.25 -9.20 -5.80
CA THR A 138 -4.86 -9.69 -4.47
C THR A 138 -3.60 -9.02 -3.90
N PHE A 139 -2.99 -8.11 -4.67
CA PHE A 139 -1.75 -7.42 -4.29
C PHE A 139 -2.03 -5.91 -4.16
N GLN A 140 -1.68 -5.29 -3.03
CA GLN A 140 -1.87 -3.86 -2.80
C GLN A 140 -0.85 -2.99 -3.55
N GLY A 141 0.40 -3.46 -3.67
CA GLY A 141 1.48 -2.69 -4.31
C GLY A 141 2.05 -1.55 -3.47
N ASP A 142 2.20 -1.71 -2.16
CA ASP A 142 2.87 -0.71 -1.32
C ASP A 142 4.35 -0.54 -1.70
N LEU A 143 4.64 0.56 -2.40
CA LEU A 143 5.96 0.93 -2.91
C LEU A 143 6.76 1.78 -1.94
N HIS A 144 6.56 1.58 -0.63
CA HIS A 144 7.38 2.22 0.37
C HIS A 144 8.86 1.85 0.16
N PHE A 145 9.77 2.84 0.23
CA PHE A 145 11.20 2.66 -0.06
C PHE A 145 11.88 1.58 0.81
N ASN A 146 11.31 1.28 1.98
CA ASN A 146 11.78 0.25 2.89
C ASN A 146 11.51 -1.18 2.36
N ASN A 147 10.66 -1.31 1.34
CA ASN A 147 10.25 -2.57 0.73
C ASN A 147 10.98 -2.83 -0.60
N THR A 148 11.89 -1.94 -1.00
CA THR A 148 12.60 -1.99 -2.28
C THR A 148 14.11 -2.03 -2.09
N LEU A 149 14.76 -2.93 -2.82
CA LEU A 149 16.21 -3.08 -2.85
C LEU A 149 16.71 -2.87 -4.28
N PHE A 150 17.79 -2.12 -4.43
CA PHE A 150 18.52 -1.94 -5.69
C PHE A 150 19.99 -2.27 -5.51
#